data_AF-A0A6M1NPJ6-F1
#
_entry.id   AF-A0A6M1NPJ6-F1
#
_cell.length_a   1.000
_cell.length_b   1.000
_cell.length_c   1.000
_cell.angle_alpha   90.00
_cell.angle_beta   90.00
_cell.angle_gamma   90.00
#
_symmetry.space_group_name_H-M   'P 1'
#
loop_
_entity.id
_entity.type
_entity.pdbx_description
1 polymer ?
#
loop_
_entity_poly.entity_id
_entity_poly.type
_entity_poly.pdbx_seq_one_letter_code
_entity_poly.pdbx_strand_id
1 'polypeptide(L)'
;MVIALLHDTLLMKINTQREPNKNLTDIKNWETQYPFLKEDKRLQEIKVKDAVSLGMQSFDSKNIHSAESLTKLIIKTIQESNTPTSLKKIPNVDALIYNVGMQLFYDKQFKSAYYLFSSGTNFFPKDKNMNTMYKLSKERIQTKKKILFHYTFKAHLNSVFL
;
A
#
# COMPACT_ATOMS: atom_id res chain seq x y z
N MET A 1 10.37 32.22 6.25
CA MET A 1 11.85 32.06 6.12
C MET A 1 12.35 30.79 6.80
N VAL A 2 12.05 30.55 8.10
CA VAL A 2 12.52 29.36 8.84
C VAL A 2 12.01 28.03 8.27
N ILE A 3 10.72 27.96 7.88
CA ILE A 3 10.13 26.72 7.30
C ILE A 3 10.78 26.35 5.97
N ALA A 4 11.07 27.34 5.11
CA ALA A 4 11.71 27.10 3.81
C ALA A 4 13.16 26.60 3.96
N LEU A 5 13.93 27.21 4.87
CA LEU A 5 15.29 26.77 5.20
C LEU A 5 15.32 25.34 5.76
N LEU A 6 14.35 24.99 6.61
CA LEU A 6 14.20 23.63 7.12
C LEU A 6 13.90 22.65 5.98
N HIS A 7 12.96 22.98 5.08
CA HIS A 7 12.69 22.18 3.88
C HIS A 7 13.94 21.88 3.05
N ASP A 8 14.68 22.92 2.67
CA ASP A 8 15.85 22.76 1.80
C ASP A 8 16.95 21.94 2.48
N THR A 9 17.13 22.12 3.79
CA THR A 9 18.09 21.34 4.58
C THR A 9 17.73 19.85 4.62
N LEU A 10 16.46 19.52 4.85
CA LEU A 10 15.99 18.13 4.89
C LEU A 10 16.08 17.45 3.53
N LEU A 11 15.70 18.16 2.46
CA LEU A 11 15.83 17.66 1.08
C LEU A 11 17.30 17.43 0.70
N MET A 12 18.20 18.34 1.08
CA MET A 12 19.64 18.17 0.86
C MET A 12 20.18 16.93 1.60
N LYS A 13 19.74 16.69 2.84
CA LYS A 13 20.14 15.50 3.60
C LYS A 13 19.67 14.21 2.92
N ILE A 14 18.43 14.16 2.43
CA ILE A 14 17.92 12.98 1.71
C ILE A 14 18.72 12.72 0.43
N ASN A 15 18.96 13.77 -0.37
CA ASN A 15 19.65 13.65 -1.65
C ASN A 15 21.12 13.20 -1.50
N THR A 16 21.75 13.52 -0.36
CA THR A 16 23.13 13.10 -0.06
C THR A 16 23.21 11.69 0.50
N GLN A 17 22.19 11.23 1.24
CA GLN A 17 22.21 9.94 1.95
C GLN A 17 22.13 8.71 1.03
N ARG A 18 21.41 8.77 -0.09
CA ARG A 18 21.28 7.68 -1.09
C ARG A 18 20.92 6.28 -0.53
N GLU A 19 20.31 6.20 0.66
CA GLU A 19 19.90 4.95 1.30
C GLU A 19 18.37 4.96 1.53
N PRO A 20 17.59 4.26 0.68
CA PRO A 20 16.12 4.29 0.75
C PRO A 20 15.53 3.93 2.12
N ASN A 21 16.09 2.93 2.81
CA ASN A 21 15.60 2.50 4.14
C ASN A 21 15.77 3.61 5.19
N LYS A 22 16.93 4.29 5.15
CA LYS A 22 17.24 5.36 6.08
C LYS A 22 16.46 6.62 5.75
N ASN A 23 16.24 6.92 4.46
CA ASN A 23 15.38 8.01 4.01
C ASN A 23 13.94 7.83 4.52
N LEU A 24 13.33 6.66 4.36
CA LEU A 24 11.97 6.41 4.84
C LEU A 24 11.85 6.56 6.37
N THR A 25 12.87 6.11 7.10
CA THR A 25 12.92 6.24 8.56
C THR A 25 13.02 7.71 8.99
N ASP A 26 13.93 8.46 8.36
CA ASP A 26 14.14 9.87 8.63
C ASP A 26 12.90 10.70 8.29
N ILE A 27 12.30 10.49 7.10
CA ILE A 27 11.07 11.17 6.68
C ILE A 27 9.95 10.93 7.68
N LYS A 28 9.75 9.68 8.14
CA LYS A 28 8.72 9.35 9.13
C LYS A 28 8.96 10.09 10.46
N ASN A 29 10.20 10.15 10.91
CA ASN A 29 10.57 10.88 12.12
C ASN A 29 10.34 12.38 11.96
N TRP A 30 10.70 12.96 10.83
CA TRP A 30 10.48 14.38 10.55
C TRP A 30 9.00 14.72 10.40
N GLU A 31 8.19 13.90 9.74
CA GLU A 31 6.73 14.09 9.67
C GLU A 31 6.05 14.04 11.05
N THR A 32 6.68 13.38 12.03
CA THR A 32 6.22 13.35 13.41
C THR A 32 6.60 14.64 14.16
N GLN A 33 7.82 15.12 13.95
CA GLN A 33 8.33 16.35 14.58
C GLN A 33 7.75 17.62 13.93
N TYR A 34 7.51 17.57 12.63
CA TYR A 34 7.12 18.68 11.76
C TYR A 34 5.94 18.25 10.87
N PRO A 35 4.69 18.28 11.40
CA PRO A 35 3.53 17.73 10.71
C PRO A 35 3.24 18.35 9.33
N PHE A 36 3.65 19.61 9.09
CA PHE A 36 3.48 20.27 7.80
C PHE A 36 4.26 19.58 6.66
N LEU A 37 5.30 18.79 6.98
CA LEU A 37 6.07 18.02 5.99
C LEU A 37 5.25 16.92 5.32
N LYS A 38 4.15 16.48 5.95
CA LYS A 38 3.27 15.45 5.37
C LYS A 38 2.69 15.89 4.04
N GLU A 39 2.53 17.20 3.83
CA GLU A 39 2.00 17.79 2.59
C GLU A 39 3.09 18.23 1.61
N ASP A 40 4.38 18.06 1.96
CA ASP A 40 5.45 18.44 1.05
C ASP A 40 5.54 17.46 -0.13
N LYS A 41 5.26 17.99 -1.31
CA LYS A 41 5.23 17.22 -2.56
C LYS A 41 6.56 16.51 -2.84
N ARG A 42 7.70 17.16 -2.59
CA ARG A 42 9.02 16.60 -2.91
C ARG A 42 9.35 15.44 -1.97
N LEU A 43 9.06 15.60 -0.67
CA LEU A 43 9.22 14.53 0.32
C LEU A 43 8.29 13.36 0.05
N GLN A 44 7.02 13.61 -0.31
CA GLN A 44 6.10 12.55 -0.73
C GLN A 44 6.60 11.80 -1.97
N GLU A 45 7.13 12.50 -2.98
CA GLU A 45 7.69 11.88 -4.17
C GLU A 45 8.89 10.98 -3.84
N ILE A 46 9.81 11.45 -2.99
CA ILE A 46 10.97 10.64 -2.57
C ILE A 46 10.50 9.44 -1.74
N LYS A 47 9.58 9.65 -0.81
CA LYS A 47 8.97 8.59 0.01
C LYS A 47 8.35 7.49 -0.84
N VAL A 48 7.59 7.84 -1.88
CA VAL A 48 7.00 6.85 -2.78
C VAL A 48 8.07 6.15 -3.62
N LYS A 49 9.04 6.88 -4.18
CA LYS A 49 10.15 6.28 -4.97
C LYS A 49 10.96 5.27 -4.15
N ASP A 50 11.35 5.66 -2.94
CA ASP A 50 12.13 4.81 -2.03
C ASP A 50 11.30 3.59 -1.59
N ALA A 51 10.02 3.78 -1.28
CA ALA A 51 9.12 2.68 -0.94
C ALA A 51 8.88 1.72 -2.12
N VAL A 52 8.81 2.21 -3.36
CA VAL A 52 8.71 1.35 -4.56
C VAL A 52 9.98 0.52 -4.72
N SER A 53 11.16 1.16 -4.63
CA SER A 53 12.45 0.47 -4.79
C SER A 53 12.61 -0.65 -3.75
N LEU A 54 12.37 -0.35 -2.47
CA LEU A 54 12.44 -1.33 -1.40
C LEU A 54 11.33 -2.38 -1.48
N GLY A 55 10.14 -1.99 -1.95
CA GLY A 55 8.99 -2.87 -2.11
C GLY A 55 9.25 -3.94 -3.16
N MET A 56 9.81 -3.54 -4.30
CA MET A 56 10.25 -4.45 -5.36
C MET A 56 11.36 -5.37 -4.86
N GLN A 57 12.40 -4.85 -4.22
CA GLN A 57 13.47 -5.67 -3.65
C GLN A 57 12.95 -6.70 -2.63
N SER A 58 12.01 -6.29 -1.77
CA SER A 58 11.37 -7.17 -0.79
C SER A 58 10.54 -8.26 -1.47
N PHE A 59 9.81 -7.90 -2.53
CA PHE A 59 9.03 -8.85 -3.31
C PHE A 59 9.92 -9.89 -4.00
N ASP A 60 11.00 -9.44 -4.66
CA ASP A 60 11.98 -10.31 -5.33
C ASP A 60 12.67 -11.26 -4.33
N SER A 61 12.90 -10.78 -3.10
CA SER A 61 13.44 -11.57 -1.99
C SER A 61 12.40 -12.47 -1.31
N LYS A 62 11.18 -12.58 -1.86
CA LYS A 62 10.04 -13.33 -1.31
C LYS A 62 9.60 -12.89 0.09
N ASN A 63 10.00 -11.71 0.54
CA ASN A 63 9.56 -11.12 1.80
C ASN A 63 8.23 -10.36 1.58
N ILE A 64 7.15 -11.13 1.42
CA ILE A 64 5.82 -10.60 1.08
C ILE A 64 5.27 -9.68 2.16
N HIS A 65 5.57 -9.94 3.44
CA HIS A 65 5.14 -9.06 4.53
C HIS A 65 5.73 -7.65 4.40
N SER A 66 7.03 -7.55 4.08
CA SER A 66 7.69 -6.26 3.89
C SER A 66 7.23 -5.57 2.62
N ALA A 67 7.07 -6.33 1.53
CA ALA A 67 6.52 -5.81 0.27
C ALA A 67 5.10 -5.26 0.47
N GLU A 68 4.22 -5.99 1.15
CA GLU A 68 2.86 -5.53 1.47
C GLU A 68 2.86 -4.26 2.32
N SER A 69 3.72 -4.18 3.34
CA SER A 69 3.84 -3.01 4.21
C SER A 69 4.26 -1.77 3.43
N LEU A 70 5.22 -1.90 2.51
CA LEU A 70 5.68 -0.82 1.65
C LEU A 70 4.63 -0.43 0.60
N THR A 71 3.92 -1.39 0.01
CA THR A 71 2.80 -1.12 -0.90
C THR A 71 1.67 -0.37 -0.19
N LYS A 72 1.34 -0.74 1.06
CA LYS A 72 0.37 0.01 1.89
C LYS A 72 0.83 1.42 2.19
N LEU A 73 2.12 1.64 2.45
CA LEU A 73 2.69 2.97 2.64
C LEU A 73 2.53 3.84 1.37
N ILE A 74 2.80 3.27 0.20
CA ILE A 74 2.62 3.95 -1.10
C ILE A 74 1.15 4.35 -1.27
N ILE A 75 0.21 3.40 -1.09
CA ILE A 75 -1.23 3.64 -1.23
C ILE A 75 -1.68 4.76 -0.30
N LYS A 76 -1.30 4.69 0.99
CA LYS A 76 -1.65 5.70 1.97
C LYS A 76 -1.12 7.08 1.58
N THR A 77 0.14 7.16 1.18
CA THR A 77 0.77 8.42 0.75
C THR A 77 0.05 9.01 -0.46
N ILE A 78 -0.36 8.19 -1.44
CA ILE A 78 -1.13 8.66 -2.61
C ILE A 78 -2.53 9.13 -2.21
N GLN A 79 -3.21 8.43 -1.29
CA GLN A 79 -4.58 8.77 -0.84
C GLN A 79 -4.64 10.07 -0.05
N GLU A 80 -3.62 10.33 0.77
CA GLU A 80 -3.56 11.49 1.65
C GLU A 80 -2.92 12.72 0.96
N SER A 81 -2.27 12.54 -0.20
CA SER A 81 -1.59 13.63 -0.90
C SER A 81 -2.55 14.59 -1.60
N ASN A 82 -2.24 15.89 -1.51
CA ASN A 82 -2.83 16.95 -2.34
C ASN A 82 -2.42 16.89 -3.83
N THR A 83 -1.41 16.09 -4.18
CA THR A 83 -0.95 15.89 -5.56
C THR A 83 -0.92 14.42 -5.98
N PRO A 84 -2.05 13.70 -5.91
CA PRO A 84 -2.08 12.25 -6.08
C PRO A 84 -1.70 11.82 -7.51
N THR A 85 -1.96 12.65 -8.51
CA THR A 85 -1.69 12.34 -9.92
C THR A 85 -0.20 12.23 -10.24
N SER A 86 0.66 13.03 -9.62
CA SER A 86 2.11 12.92 -9.84
C SER A 86 2.68 11.66 -9.20
N LEU A 87 2.20 11.32 -7.99
CA LEU A 87 2.65 10.13 -7.27
C LEU A 87 2.25 8.83 -7.98
N LYS A 88 1.05 8.76 -8.56
CA LYS A 88 0.59 7.59 -9.35
C LYS A 88 1.44 7.32 -10.59
N LYS A 89 2.12 8.35 -11.13
CA LYS A 89 2.97 8.25 -12.32
C LYS A 89 4.40 7.80 -12.00
N ILE A 90 4.74 7.63 -10.72
CA ILE A 90 6.04 7.08 -10.34
C ILE A 90 6.14 5.66 -10.91
N PRO A 91 7.24 5.32 -11.63
CA PRO A 91 7.38 4.00 -12.25
C PRO A 91 7.17 2.86 -11.26
N ASN A 92 6.57 1.76 -11.73
CA ASN A 92 6.34 0.52 -10.99
C ASN A 92 5.38 0.61 -9.79
N VAL A 93 4.71 1.75 -9.54
CA VAL A 93 3.66 1.82 -8.50
C VAL A 93 2.52 0.85 -8.82
N ASP A 94 2.05 0.85 -10.06
CA ASP A 94 1.02 -0.06 -10.58
C ASP A 94 1.48 -1.52 -10.52
N ALA A 95 2.67 -1.82 -11.03
CA ALA A 95 3.25 -3.15 -11.08
C ALA A 95 3.42 -3.74 -9.67
N LEU A 96 3.95 -2.97 -8.71
CA LEU A 96 4.13 -3.42 -7.33
C LEU A 96 2.79 -3.68 -6.64
N ILE A 97 1.80 -2.79 -6.80
CA ILE A 97 0.44 -3.00 -6.27
C ILE A 97 -0.15 -4.30 -6.82
N TYR A 98 -0.04 -4.51 -8.14
CA TYR A 98 -0.56 -5.70 -8.80
C TYR A 98 0.13 -6.97 -8.32
N ASN A 99 1.47 -7.02 -8.36
CA ASN A 99 2.25 -8.21 -8.05
C ASN A 99 2.09 -8.65 -6.58
N VAL A 100 2.13 -7.69 -5.64
CA VAL A 100 1.91 -8.00 -4.22
C VAL A 100 0.45 -8.42 -3.99
N GLY A 101 -0.51 -7.73 -4.62
CA GLY A 101 -1.93 -8.12 -4.57
C GLY A 101 -2.18 -9.54 -5.08
N MET A 102 -1.53 -9.92 -6.19
CA MET A 102 -1.61 -11.26 -6.78
C MET A 102 -1.05 -12.32 -5.84
N GLN A 103 0.14 -12.10 -5.27
CA GLN A 103 0.74 -13.04 -4.34
C GLN A 103 -0.16 -13.26 -3.11
N LEU A 104 -0.65 -12.17 -2.49
CA LEU A 104 -1.59 -12.24 -1.37
C LEU A 104 -2.90 -12.97 -1.73
N PHE A 105 -3.37 -12.82 -2.97
CA PHE A 105 -4.54 -13.55 -3.44
C PHE A 105 -4.29 -15.07 -3.50
N TYR A 106 -3.15 -15.48 -4.06
CA TYR A 106 -2.76 -16.91 -4.11
C TYR A 106 -2.52 -17.49 -2.73
N ASP A 107 -1.98 -16.70 -1.80
CA ASP A 107 -1.82 -17.05 -0.39
C ASP A 107 -3.15 -17.05 0.40
N LYS A 108 -4.29 -16.89 -0.30
CA LYS A 108 -5.67 -16.86 0.25
C LYS A 108 -5.89 -15.72 1.24
N GLN A 109 -5.03 -14.71 1.25
CA GLN A 109 -5.16 -13.49 2.04
C GLN A 109 -6.10 -12.49 1.33
N PHE A 110 -7.32 -12.94 1.02
CA PHE A 110 -8.26 -12.22 0.15
C PHE A 110 -8.60 -10.81 0.62
N LYS A 111 -8.62 -10.55 1.94
CA LYS A 111 -8.86 -9.20 2.49
C LYS A 111 -7.73 -8.23 2.14
N SER A 112 -6.48 -8.65 2.31
CA SER A 112 -5.32 -7.83 1.98
C SER A 112 -5.22 -7.62 0.47
N ALA A 113 -5.39 -8.69 -0.32
CA ALA A 113 -5.45 -8.60 -1.78
C ALA A 113 -6.55 -7.64 -2.24
N TYR A 114 -7.77 -7.76 -1.69
CA TYR A 114 -8.88 -6.86 -1.99
C TYR A 114 -8.56 -5.39 -1.71
N TYR A 115 -7.93 -5.09 -0.57
CA TYR A 115 -7.52 -3.73 -0.24
C TYR A 115 -6.54 -3.16 -1.28
N LEU A 116 -5.52 -3.92 -1.68
CA LEU A 116 -4.55 -3.50 -2.68
C LEU A 116 -5.21 -3.30 -4.05
N PHE A 117 -6.00 -4.27 -4.52
CA PHE A 117 -6.67 -4.17 -5.81
C PHE A 117 -7.72 -3.07 -5.83
N SER A 118 -8.47 -2.84 -4.75
CA SER A 118 -9.43 -1.73 -4.65
C SER A 118 -8.74 -0.38 -4.77
N SER A 119 -7.57 -0.24 -4.14
CA SER A 119 -6.78 1.00 -4.25
C SER A 119 -6.19 1.14 -5.65
N GLY A 120 -5.66 0.04 -6.20
CA GLY A 120 -5.15 -0.04 -7.57
C GLY A 120 -6.20 0.36 -8.62
N THR A 121 -7.44 -0.13 -8.52
CA THR A 121 -8.52 0.25 -9.46
C THR A 121 -8.91 1.71 -9.34
N ASN A 122 -8.82 2.30 -8.15
CA ASN A 122 -9.07 3.73 -7.95
C ASN A 122 -7.95 4.60 -8.56
N PHE A 123 -6.71 4.10 -8.55
CA PHE A 123 -5.57 4.83 -9.11
C PHE A 123 -5.45 4.64 -10.62
N PHE A 124 -5.73 3.42 -11.11
CA PHE A 124 -5.56 2.97 -12.49
C PHE A 124 -6.85 2.35 -13.04
N PRO A 125 -7.94 3.15 -13.21
CA PRO A 125 -9.27 2.61 -13.54
C PRO A 125 -9.35 1.91 -14.90
N LYS A 126 -8.41 2.21 -15.82
CA LYS A 126 -8.35 1.61 -17.16
C LYS A 126 -7.60 0.26 -17.19
N ASP A 127 -6.98 -0.15 -16.08
CA ASP A 127 -6.28 -1.43 -16.01
C ASP A 127 -7.29 -2.58 -15.85
N LYS A 128 -7.45 -3.40 -16.90
CA LYS A 128 -8.37 -4.53 -16.92
C LYS A 128 -7.98 -5.64 -15.95
N ASN A 129 -6.68 -5.86 -15.74
CA ASN A 129 -6.18 -6.92 -14.87
C ASN A 129 -6.42 -6.56 -13.40
N MET A 130 -6.12 -5.32 -13.02
CA MET A 130 -6.41 -4.79 -11.69
C MET A 130 -7.91 -4.89 -11.37
N ASN A 131 -8.77 -4.49 -12.31
CA ASN A 131 -10.23 -4.58 -12.18
C ASN A 131 -10.74 -6.01 -12.03
N THR A 132 -10.19 -6.95 -12.80
CA THR A 132 -10.53 -8.37 -12.70
C THR A 132 -10.19 -8.91 -11.31
N MET A 133 -8.98 -8.64 -10.84
CA MET A 133 -8.53 -9.14 -9.54
C MET A 133 -9.25 -8.50 -8.35
N TYR A 134 -9.65 -7.23 -8.46
CA TYR A 134 -10.53 -6.58 -7.49
C TYR A 134 -11.87 -7.34 -7.34
N LYS A 135 -12.54 -7.65 -8.47
CA LYS A 135 -13.81 -8.39 -8.47
C LYS A 135 -13.65 -9.80 -7.88
N LEU A 136 -12.63 -10.54 -8.32
CA LEU A 136 -12.34 -11.88 -7.82
C LEU A 136 -12.06 -11.88 -6.30
N SER A 137 -11.27 -10.92 -5.82
CA SER A 137 -10.98 -10.78 -4.39
C SER A 137 -12.25 -10.50 -3.58
N LYS A 138 -13.13 -9.63 -4.09
CA LYS A 138 -14.43 -9.32 -3.48
C LYS A 138 -15.32 -10.56 -3.37
N GLU A 139 -15.44 -11.33 -4.45
CA GLU A 139 -16.23 -12.57 -4.50
C GLU A 139 -15.71 -13.60 -3.49
N ARG A 140 -14.39 -13.82 -3.43
CA ARG A 140 -13.79 -14.79 -2.49
C ARG A 140 -14.04 -14.41 -1.03
N ILE A 141 -14.02 -13.13 -0.68
CA ILE A 141 -14.39 -12.65 0.66
C ILE A 141 -15.86 -12.99 0.98
N GLN A 142 -16.77 -12.77 0.03
CA GLN A 142 -18.20 -13.05 0.23
C GLN A 142 -18.48 -14.54 0.37
N THR A 143 -17.86 -15.39 -0.46
CA THR A 143 -17.98 -16.85 -0.36
C THR A 143 -17.50 -17.37 1.00
N LYS A 144 -16.37 -16.87 1.51
CA LYS A 144 -15.87 -17.25 2.84
C LYS A 144 -16.86 -16.89 3.96
N LYS A 145 -17.54 -15.73 3.87
CA LYS A 145 -18.57 -15.34 4.83
C LYS A 145 -19.81 -16.24 4.77
N LYS A 146 -20.27 -16.60 3.56
CA LYS A 146 -21.43 -17.48 3.38
C LYS A 146 -21.18 -18.88 3.94
N ILE A 147 -19.99 -19.45 3.68
CA ILE A 147 -19.59 -20.75 4.21
C ILE A 147 -19.57 -20.72 5.74
N LEU A 148 -18.92 -19.71 6.34
CA LEU A 148 -18.85 -19.57 7.79
C LEU A 148 -20.26 -19.47 8.42
N PHE A 149 -21.14 -18.65 7.83
CA PHE A 149 -22.52 -18.50 8.29
C PHE A 149 -23.30 -19.82 8.24
N HIS A 150 -23.14 -20.60 7.16
CA HIS A 150 -23.79 -21.90 7.02
C HIS A 150 -23.35 -22.88 8.12
N TYR A 151 -22.06 -22.95 8.43
CA TYR A 151 -21.55 -23.83 9.49
C TYR A 151 -21.97 -23.37 10.90
N THR A 152 -21.95 -22.07 11.19
CA THR A 152 -22.39 -21.56 12.50
C THR A 152 -23.89 -21.77 12.72
N PHE A 153 -24.70 -21.60 11.67
CA PHE A 153 -26.14 -21.83 11.73
C PHE A 153 -26.47 -23.31 11.95
N LYS A 154 -25.77 -24.21 11.24
CA LYS A 154 -25.93 -25.67 11.41
C LYS A 154 -25.50 -26.15 12.78
N ALA A 155 -24.40 -25.61 13.32
CA ALA A 155 -23.95 -25.91 14.68
C ALA A 155 -24.95 -25.42 15.73
N HIS A 156 -25.52 -24.22 15.54
CA HIS A 156 -26.52 -23.69 16.46
C HIS A 156 -27.83 -24.51 16.45
N LEU A 157 -28.34 -24.89 15.29
CA LEU A 157 -29.51 -25.78 15.20
C LEU A 157 -29.25 -27.10 15.92
N ASN A 158 -28.10 -27.74 15.70
CA ASN A 158 -27.77 -28.99 16.37
C ASN A 158 -27.62 -28.86 17.90
N SER A 159 -27.25 -27.68 18.41
CA SER A 159 -27.16 -27.42 19.86
C SER A 159 -28.49 -27.07 20.55
N VAL A 160 -29.51 -26.68 19.78
CA VAL A 160 -30.84 -26.31 20.31
C VAL A 160 -31.79 -27.53 20.32
N PHE A 161 -31.47 -28.58 19.58
CA PHE A 161 -32.25 -29.82 19.48
C PHE A 161 -31.62 -31.02 20.23
N LEU A 162 -30.65 -30.77 21.12
CA LEU A 162 -30.06 -31.74 22.06
C LEU A 162 -30.26 -31.23 23.49
#